data_AF-A0AAE8QKB7-F1
#
_entry.id   AF-A0AAE8QKB7-F1
#
_cell.length_a   1.000
_cell.length_b   1.000
_cell.length_c   1.000
_cell.angle_alpha   90.00
_cell.angle_beta   90.00
_cell.angle_gamma   90.00
#
_symmetry.space_group_name_H-M   'P 1'
#
loop_
_entity.id
_entity.type
_entity.pdbx_description
1 polymer ?
#
loop_
_entity_poly.entity_id
_entity_poly.type
_entity_poly.pdbx_seq_one_letter_code
_entity_poly.pdbx_strand_id
1 'polypeptide(L)'
;MRKKDFLLGVLFTGVLFSVVSLILGSIITSKIYLTVTSMDVVSSTAEIVLIMKELEEEKVEHDYAATLLERQLNRLKNTKELTNASLNKGKADGRYTDYEDSIQNIIDVVNELKDRVVTVEEINLETDMKSYFNEVKYFGESMETYMKRIW
;
A
#
# COMPACT_ATOMS: atom_id res chain seq x y z
N MET A 1 27.20 -0.71 0.42
CA MET A 1 25.81 -0.79 0.92
C MET A 1 25.78 -1.71 2.11
N ARG A 2 25.10 -1.33 3.20
CA ARG A 2 24.91 -2.25 4.34
C ARG A 2 23.95 -3.36 3.88
N LYS A 3 24.07 -4.57 4.42
CA LYS A 3 23.21 -5.72 4.02
C LYS A 3 21.71 -5.42 4.18
N LYS A 4 21.34 -4.59 5.18
CA LYS A 4 19.96 -4.16 5.44
C LYS A 4 19.40 -3.30 4.30
N ASP A 5 20.14 -2.29 3.84
CA ASP A 5 19.76 -1.42 2.71
C ASP A 5 19.55 -2.21 1.40
N PHE A 6 20.35 -3.27 1.22
CA PHE A 6 20.24 -4.15 0.05
C PHE A 6 18.97 -5.00 0.10
N LEU A 7 18.64 -5.59 1.26
CA LEU A 7 17.44 -6.41 1.43
C LEU A 7 16.17 -5.58 1.26
N LEU A 8 16.14 -4.37 1.84
CA LEU A 8 15.03 -3.43 1.69
C LEU A 8 14.89 -2.98 0.24
N GLY A 9 16.00 -2.75 -0.47
CA GLY A 9 16.01 -2.43 -1.89
C GLY A 9 15.47 -3.56 -2.76
N VAL A 10 15.78 -4.82 -2.44
CA VAL A 10 15.24 -6.01 -3.13
C VAL A 10 13.75 -6.19 -2.85
N LEU A 11 13.32 -6.02 -1.60
CA LEU A 11 11.89 -6.05 -1.24
C LEU A 11 11.11 -4.95 -1.96
N PHE A 12 11.64 -3.73 -1.96
CA PHE A 12 11.06 -2.57 -2.64
C PHE A 12 10.94 -2.79 -4.14
N THR A 13 12.04 -3.19 -4.80
CA THR A 13 12.02 -3.44 -6.25
C THR A 13 11.14 -4.62 -6.63
N GLY A 14 11.13 -5.70 -5.84
CA GLY A 14 10.24 -6.84 -6.09
C GLY A 14 8.76 -6.49 -5.97
N VAL A 15 8.36 -5.79 -4.91
CA VAL A 15 6.97 -5.40 -4.69
C VAL A 15 6.53 -4.33 -5.70
N LEU A 16 7.31 -3.27 -5.90
CA LEU A 16 6.98 -2.26 -6.91
C LEU A 16 6.93 -2.86 -8.32
N PHE A 17 7.87 -3.74 -8.68
CA PHE A 17 7.84 -4.39 -9.98
C PHE A 17 6.59 -5.27 -10.13
N SER A 18 6.19 -6.01 -9.10
CA SER A 18 4.97 -6.82 -9.13
C SER A 18 3.70 -5.98 -9.27
N VAL A 19 3.57 -4.89 -8.49
CA VAL A 19 2.39 -4.03 -8.57
C VAL A 19 2.38 -3.27 -9.89
N VAL A 20 3.47 -2.65 -10.32
CA VAL A 20 3.57 -1.94 -11.61
C VAL A 20 3.32 -2.87 -12.80
N SER A 21 3.80 -4.12 -12.77
CA SER A 21 3.54 -5.09 -13.84
C SER A 21 2.06 -5.48 -13.92
N LEU A 22 1.38 -5.62 -12.77
CA LEU A 22 -0.06 -5.85 -12.70
C LEU A 22 -0.86 -4.63 -13.22
N ILE A 23 -0.38 -3.41 -12.95
CA ILE A 23 -0.99 -2.16 -13.46
C ILE A 23 -0.86 -2.07 -14.98
N LEU A 24 0.32 -2.31 -15.54
CA LEU A 24 0.55 -2.23 -17.00
C LEU A 24 -0.25 -3.28 -17.76
N GLY A 25 -0.42 -4.49 -17.21
CA GLY A 25 -1.35 -5.49 -17.76
C GLY A 25 -2.82 -5.03 -17.71
N SER A 26 -3.22 -4.30 -16.67
CA SER A 26 -4.59 -3.75 -16.51
C SER A 26 -4.91 -2.60 -17.47
N ILE A 27 -3.93 -1.78 -17.83
CA ILE A 27 -4.13 -0.61 -18.71
C ILE A 27 -4.54 -1.06 -20.12
N ILE A 28 -4.09 -2.23 -20.56
CA ILE A 28 -4.44 -2.83 -21.86
C ILE A 28 -5.91 -3.30 -21.89
N THR A 29 -6.56 -3.44 -20.73
CA THR A 29 -7.92 -4.01 -20.58
C THR A 29 -8.95 -3.03 -19.96
N SER A 30 -8.56 -1.78 -19.73
CA SER A 30 -9.30 -0.61 -19.24
C SER A 30 -10.63 -0.82 -18.46
N LYS A 31 -10.53 -0.83 -17.12
CA LYS A 31 -11.41 -0.05 -16.23
C LYS A 31 -10.56 1.01 -15.52
N ILE A 32 -10.66 2.27 -15.97
CA ILE A 32 -9.84 3.43 -15.54
C ILE A 32 -9.72 3.57 -14.01
N TYR A 33 -10.79 3.26 -13.27
CA TYR A 33 -10.81 3.38 -11.80
C TYR A 33 -9.85 2.41 -11.09
N LEU A 34 -9.65 1.20 -11.62
CA LEU A 34 -8.71 0.24 -11.03
C LEU A 34 -7.27 0.66 -11.24
N THR A 35 -6.97 1.22 -12.41
CA THR A 35 -5.67 1.79 -12.71
C THR A 35 -5.37 2.96 -11.77
N VAL A 36 -6.32 3.86 -11.53
CA VAL A 36 -6.13 4.97 -10.57
C VAL A 36 -5.89 4.45 -9.15
N THR A 37 -6.74 3.54 -8.65
CA THR A 37 -6.56 2.93 -7.32
C THR A 37 -5.19 2.27 -7.16
N SER A 38 -4.76 1.53 -8.18
CA SER A 38 -3.47 0.85 -8.15
C SER A 38 -2.28 1.81 -8.18
N MET A 39 -2.37 2.92 -8.91
CA MET A 39 -1.32 3.96 -8.94
C MET A 39 -1.21 4.68 -7.59
N ASP A 40 -2.35 4.98 -6.95
CA ASP A 40 -2.36 5.61 -5.62
C ASP A 40 -1.71 4.70 -4.57
N VAL A 41 -2.06 3.40 -4.55
CA VAL A 41 -1.47 2.43 -3.62
C VAL A 41 0.04 2.27 -3.85
N VAL A 42 0.51 2.26 -5.10
CA VAL A 42 1.95 2.24 -5.43
C VAL A 42 2.65 3.50 -4.94
N SER A 43 2.06 4.67 -5.22
CA SER A 43 2.65 5.96 -4.82
C SER A 43 2.75 6.06 -3.30
N SER A 44 1.67 5.72 -2.58
CA SER A 44 1.68 5.70 -1.11
C SER A 44 2.66 4.67 -0.56
N THR A 45 2.79 3.50 -1.18
CA THR A 45 3.81 2.51 -0.81
C THR A 45 5.22 3.06 -0.93
N ALA A 46 5.54 3.74 -2.03
CA ALA A 46 6.86 4.34 -2.19
C ALA A 46 7.15 5.42 -1.14
N GLU A 47 6.17 6.28 -0.85
CA GLU A 47 6.29 7.33 0.16
C GLU A 47 6.41 6.76 1.59
N ILE A 48 5.62 5.74 1.96
CA ILE A 48 5.69 5.09 3.28
C ILE A 48 7.05 4.46 3.51
N VAL A 49 7.59 3.73 2.53
CA VAL A 49 8.93 3.13 2.62
C VAL A 49 9.99 4.20 2.86
N LEU A 50 9.91 5.31 2.13
CA LEU A 50 10.87 6.41 2.28
C LEU A 50 10.81 7.02 3.67
N ILE A 51 9.60 7.32 4.17
CA ILE A 51 9.39 7.87 5.52
C ILE A 51 10.00 6.95 6.58
N MET A 52 9.68 5.65 6.52
CA MET A 52 10.15 4.69 7.51
C MET A 52 11.67 4.50 7.47
N LYS A 53 12.27 4.57 6.27
CA LYS A 53 13.73 4.54 6.11
C LYS A 53 14.40 5.81 6.65
N GLU A 54 13.85 6.98 6.34
CA GLU A 54 14.39 8.26 6.84
C GLU A 54 14.29 8.36 8.36
N LEU A 55 13.25 7.77 8.95
CA LEU A 55 13.10 7.63 10.40
C LEU A 55 14.15 6.68 11.00
N GLU A 56 14.37 5.48 10.42
CA GLU A 56 15.42 4.55 10.89
C GLU A 56 16.82 5.18 10.80
N GLU A 57 17.07 5.98 9.76
CA GLU A 57 18.34 6.68 9.56
C GLU A 57 18.47 7.97 10.41
N GLU A 58 17.51 8.23 11.31
CA GLU A 58 17.43 9.43 12.18
C GLU A 58 17.47 10.76 11.40
N LYS A 59 17.06 10.74 10.13
CA LYS A 59 17.03 11.93 9.25
C LYS A 59 15.77 12.76 9.41
N VAL A 60 14.75 12.17 10.02
CA VAL A 60 13.44 12.77 10.28
C VAL A 60 13.05 12.48 11.72
N GLU A 61 12.52 13.49 12.41
CA GLU A 61 11.97 13.34 13.76
C GLU A 61 10.67 12.54 13.76
N HIS A 62 10.40 11.83 14.86
CA HIS A 62 9.20 10.99 15.03
C HIS A 62 7.89 11.75 14.76
N ASP A 63 7.72 12.95 15.32
CA ASP A 63 6.51 13.78 15.12
C ASP A 63 6.30 14.14 13.65
N TYR A 64 7.40 14.40 12.94
CA TYR A 64 7.35 14.70 11.52
C TYR A 64 7.06 13.44 10.68
N ALA A 65 7.68 12.31 10.99
CA ALA A 65 7.36 11.02 10.36
C ALA A 65 5.89 10.63 10.57
N ALA A 66 5.36 10.79 11.78
CA ALA A 66 3.96 10.54 12.09
C ALA A 66 3.02 11.41 11.26
N THR A 67 3.35 12.69 11.09
CA THR A 67 2.59 13.62 10.22
C THR A 67 2.61 13.17 8.75
N LEU A 68 3.76 12.71 8.26
CA LEU A 68 3.88 12.21 6.89
C LEU A 68 3.10 10.90 6.68
N LEU A 69 3.12 9.99 7.66
CA LEU A 69 2.33 8.76 7.65
C LEU A 69 0.82 9.04 7.69
N GLU A 70 0.38 9.99 8.52
CA GLU A 70 -1.02 10.42 8.57
C GLU A 70 -1.49 10.97 7.22
N ARG A 71 -0.63 11.69 6.50
CA ARG A 71 -0.94 12.14 5.13
C ARG A 71 -1.14 10.96 4.16
N GLN A 72 -0.31 9.92 4.25
CA GLN A 72 -0.49 8.72 3.42
C GLN A 72 -1.73 7.93 3.81
N LEU A 73 -2.02 7.83 5.10
CA LEU A 73 -3.23 7.20 5.61
C LEU A 73 -4.49 7.85 5.03
N ASN A 74 -4.54 9.19 5.01
CA ASN A 74 -5.65 9.93 4.44
C ASN A 74 -5.78 9.76 2.92
N ARG A 75 -4.65 9.65 2.20
CA ARG A 75 -4.68 9.30 0.77
C ARG A 75 -5.28 7.91 0.54
N LEU A 76 -4.83 6.90 1.28
CA LEU A 76 -5.33 5.52 1.17
C LEU A 76 -6.82 5.43 1.51
N LYS A 77 -7.29 6.16 2.53
CA LYS A 77 -8.71 6.28 2.87
C LYS A 77 -9.51 6.87 1.70
N ASN A 78 -9.04 7.96 1.09
CA ASN A 78 -9.69 8.55 -0.08
C ASN A 78 -9.71 7.59 -1.26
N THR A 79 -8.61 6.87 -1.51
CA THR A 79 -8.53 5.83 -2.53
C THR A 79 -9.58 4.75 -2.29
N LYS A 80 -9.72 4.25 -1.05
CA LYS A 80 -10.78 3.30 -0.68
C LYS A 80 -12.17 3.84 -0.96
N GLU A 81 -12.45 5.09 -0.59
CA GLU A 81 -13.75 5.73 -0.83
C GLU A 81 -14.09 5.83 -2.32
N LEU A 82 -13.12 6.27 -3.14
CA LEU A 82 -13.28 6.36 -4.60
C LEU A 82 -13.50 4.99 -5.23
N THR A 83 -12.74 3.98 -4.77
CA THR A 83 -12.92 2.58 -5.17
C THR A 83 -14.31 2.09 -4.81
N ASN A 84 -14.77 2.32 -3.58
CA ASN A 84 -16.10 1.92 -3.12
C ASN A 84 -17.23 2.58 -3.90
N ALA A 85 -17.12 3.88 -4.18
CA ALA A 85 -18.07 4.59 -5.02
C ALA A 85 -18.13 4.00 -6.43
N SER A 86 -16.98 3.60 -6.98
CA SER A 86 -16.87 2.99 -8.32
C SER A 86 -17.39 1.55 -8.35
N LEU A 87 -17.27 0.81 -7.25
CA LEU A 87 -17.68 -0.59 -7.12
C LEU A 87 -19.13 -0.76 -6.62
N ASN A 88 -19.80 0.29 -6.16
CA ASN A 88 -21.19 0.24 -5.69
C ASN A 88 -22.20 -0.25 -6.75
N LYS A 89 -21.84 -0.28 -8.05
CA LYS A 89 -22.65 -0.95 -9.09
C LYS A 89 -22.51 -2.49 -9.10
N GLY A 90 -21.50 -3.04 -8.42
CA GLY A 90 -21.20 -4.48 -8.36
C GLY A 90 -21.36 -5.12 -6.96
N LYS A 91 -21.42 -4.33 -5.87
CA LYS A 91 -21.47 -4.84 -4.48
C LYS A 91 -22.58 -5.88 -4.20
N ALA A 92 -23.65 -5.93 -4.99
CA ALA A 92 -24.74 -6.89 -4.81
C ALA A 92 -24.32 -8.37 -4.90
N ASP A 93 -23.18 -8.69 -5.54
CA ASP A 93 -22.79 -10.09 -5.79
C ASP A 93 -21.65 -10.62 -4.90
N GLY A 94 -21.16 -9.85 -3.91
CA GLY A 94 -20.06 -10.29 -3.01
C GLY A 94 -18.71 -10.52 -3.69
N ARG A 95 -18.62 -10.38 -5.02
CA ARG A 95 -17.42 -10.60 -5.85
C ARG A 95 -16.31 -9.57 -5.63
N TYR A 96 -16.52 -8.60 -4.75
CA TYR A 96 -15.72 -7.38 -4.57
C TYR A 96 -15.17 -7.21 -3.15
N THR A 97 -15.57 -8.09 -2.22
CA THR A 97 -15.24 -7.99 -0.80
C THR A 97 -13.74 -8.12 -0.55
N ASP A 98 -13.08 -9.11 -1.17
CA ASP A 98 -11.63 -9.34 -1.01
C ASP A 98 -10.78 -8.12 -1.45
N TYR A 99 -11.24 -7.39 -2.47
CA TYR A 99 -10.56 -6.20 -2.96
C TYR A 99 -10.77 -4.98 -2.03
N GLU A 100 -11.99 -4.76 -1.55
CA GLU A 100 -12.28 -3.70 -0.57
C GLU A 100 -11.55 -3.93 0.76
N ASP A 101 -11.53 -5.17 1.23
CA ASP A 101 -10.85 -5.58 2.46
C ASP A 101 -9.33 -5.41 2.33
N SER A 102 -8.76 -5.71 1.16
CA SER A 102 -7.31 -5.56 0.96
C SER A 102 -6.82 -4.12 1.09
N ILE A 103 -7.61 -3.11 0.67
CA ILE A 103 -7.25 -1.71 0.89
C ILE A 103 -7.40 -1.33 2.37
N GLN A 104 -8.41 -1.88 3.05
CA GLN A 104 -8.58 -1.66 4.49
C GLN A 104 -7.41 -2.21 5.29
N ASN A 105 -6.93 -3.42 4.98
CA ASN A 105 -5.78 -3.99 5.67
C ASN A 105 -4.52 -3.12 5.53
N ILE A 106 -4.27 -2.56 4.34
CA ILE A 106 -3.17 -1.60 4.13
C ILE A 106 -3.36 -0.38 5.03
N ILE A 107 -4.57 0.17 5.11
CA ILE A 107 -4.90 1.31 5.98
C ILE A 107 -4.61 0.97 7.45
N ASP A 108 -5.03 -0.21 7.90
CA ASP A 108 -4.88 -0.65 9.30
C ASP A 108 -3.39 -0.79 9.66
N VAL A 109 -2.59 -1.45 8.82
CA VAL A 109 -1.14 -1.58 9.06
C VAL A 109 -0.43 -0.22 9.04
N VAL A 110 -0.79 0.70 8.14
CA VAL A 110 -0.21 2.05 8.13
C VAL A 110 -0.58 2.82 9.38
N ASN A 111 -1.80 2.65 9.89
CA ASN A 111 -2.21 3.27 11.14
C ASN A 111 -1.41 2.70 12.33
N GLU A 112 -1.20 1.38 12.40
CA GLU A 112 -0.36 0.75 13.42
C GLU A 112 1.09 1.26 13.36
N LEU A 113 1.66 1.39 12.17
CA LEU A 113 3.00 1.98 11.99
C LEU A 113 3.07 3.39 12.55
N LYS A 114 2.08 4.24 12.21
CA LYS A 114 2.00 5.62 12.70
C LYS A 114 1.92 5.66 14.23
N ASP A 115 1.07 4.82 14.83
CA ASP A 115 0.89 4.80 16.28
C ASP A 115 2.20 4.43 16.99
N ARG A 116 2.96 3.46 16.46
CA ARG A 116 4.28 3.08 16.98
C ARG A 116 5.34 4.17 16.81
N VAL A 117 5.29 4.92 15.69
CA VAL A 117 6.16 6.08 15.49
C VAL A 117 5.89 7.15 16.54
N VAL A 118 4.62 7.43 16.85
CA VAL A 118 4.18 8.42 17.85
C VAL A 118 4.56 8.01 19.26
N THR A 119 4.41 6.74 19.62
CA THR A 119 4.75 6.24 20.96
C THR A 119 6.26 6.06 21.18
N VAL A 120 7.08 6.34 20.15
CA VAL A 120 8.55 6.11 20.15
C VAL A 120 8.86 4.67 20.57
N GLU A 121 7.99 3.74 20.16
CA GLU A 121 8.26 2.31 20.32
C GLU A 121 9.38 1.88 19.38
N GLU A 122 10.07 0.78 19.73
CA GLU A 122 11.14 0.26 18.89
C GLU A 122 10.58 -0.14 17.52
N ILE A 123 11.05 0.55 16.47
CA ILE A 123 10.70 0.27 15.08
C ILE A 123 11.73 -0.73 14.55
N ASN A 124 11.25 -1.91 14.17
CA ASN A 124 12.06 -2.89 13.46
C ASN A 124 11.71 -2.78 11.99
N LEU A 125 12.42 -1.90 11.28
CA LEU A 125 12.10 -1.55 9.89
C LEU A 125 11.91 -2.79 8.99
N GLU A 126 12.73 -3.83 9.16
CA GLU A 126 12.62 -5.06 8.38
C GLU A 126 11.30 -5.81 8.64
N THR A 127 10.94 -5.99 9.91
CA THR A 127 9.72 -6.71 10.30
C THR A 127 8.47 -5.91 9.94
N ASP A 128 8.52 -4.61 10.22
CA ASP A 128 7.40 -3.68 10.05
C ASP A 128 7.08 -3.48 8.58
N MET A 129 8.11 -3.30 7.75
CA MET A 129 7.94 -3.19 6.30
C MET A 129 7.56 -4.53 5.67
N LYS A 130 8.00 -5.66 6.21
CA LYS A 130 7.57 -6.98 5.73
C LYS A 130 6.07 -7.21 5.95
N SER A 131 5.56 -6.83 7.13
CA SER A 131 4.11 -6.88 7.42
C SER A 131 3.34 -6.02 6.43
N TYR A 132 3.75 -4.77 6.27
CA TYR A 132 3.17 -3.84 5.29
C TYR A 132 3.19 -4.38 3.85
N PHE A 133 4.32 -4.92 3.40
CA PHE A 133 4.44 -5.46 2.05
C PHE A 133 3.59 -6.71 1.81
N ASN A 134 3.29 -7.51 2.84
CA ASN A 134 2.36 -8.62 2.68
C ASN A 134 0.96 -8.13 2.34
N GLU A 135 0.48 -7.06 2.99
CA GLU A 135 -0.83 -6.48 2.68
C GLU A 135 -0.86 -5.83 1.29
N VAL A 136 0.21 -5.13 0.90
CA VAL A 136 0.34 -4.58 -0.47
C VAL A 136 0.36 -5.70 -1.53
N LYS A 137 1.01 -6.82 -1.24
CA LYS A 137 1.02 -8.00 -2.11
C LYS A 137 -0.37 -8.62 -2.22
N TYR A 138 -1.07 -8.78 -1.09
CA TYR A 138 -2.44 -9.27 -1.06
C TYR A 138 -3.38 -8.38 -1.87
N PHE A 139 -3.23 -7.06 -1.80
CA PHE A 139 -3.93 -6.10 -2.67
C PHE A 139 -3.65 -6.36 -4.16
N GLY A 140 -2.40 -6.60 -4.55
CA GLY A 140 -2.05 -6.93 -5.93
C GLY A 140 -2.75 -8.21 -6.42
N GLU A 141 -2.77 -9.25 -5.59
CA GLU A 141 -3.40 -10.55 -5.89
C GLU A 141 -4.94 -10.44 -5.95
N SER A 142 -5.55 -9.67 -5.04
CA SER A 142 -6.99 -9.42 -5.04
C SER A 142 -7.43 -8.61 -6.27
N MET A 143 -6.62 -7.64 -6.68
CA MET A 143 -6.82 -6.86 -7.90
C MET A 143 -6.73 -7.74 -9.16
N GLU A 144 -5.72 -8.60 -9.26
CA GLU A 144 -5.57 -9.54 -10.38
C GLU A 144 -6.78 -10.47 -10.48
N THR A 145 -7.20 -11.05 -9.35
CA THR A 145 -8.37 -11.91 -9.26
C THR A 145 -9.64 -11.17 -9.70
N TYR A 146 -9.80 -9.92 -9.26
CA TYR A 146 -10.92 -9.08 -9.68
C TYR A 146 -10.90 -8.83 -11.19
N MET A 147 -9.77 -8.44 -11.77
CA MET A 147 -9.62 -8.18 -13.20
C MET A 147 -9.99 -9.40 -14.04
N LYS A 148 -9.59 -10.61 -13.62
CA LYS A 148 -9.97 -11.86 -14.30
C LYS A 148 -11.47 -12.17 -14.26
N ARG A 149 -12.21 -11.69 -13.25
CA ARG A 149 -13.65 -11.96 -13.10
C ARG A 149 -14.56 -11.02 -13.90
N ILE A 150 -14.03 -9.87 -14.32
CA ILE A 150 -14.77 -8.86 -15.09
C ILE A 150 -14.53 -8.95 -16.60
N TRP A 151 -13.79 -9.98 -17.04
CA TRP A 151 -13.55 -10.41 -18.42
C TRP A 151 -14.17 -11.80 -18.64
#